data_AF-A0A528VQ26-F1
#
_entry.id   AF-A0A528VQ26-F1
#
_cell.length_a   1.000
_cell.length_b   1.000
_cell.length_c   1.000
_cell.angle_alpha   90.00
_cell.angle_beta   90.00
_cell.angle_gamma   90.00
#
_symmetry.space_group_name_H-M   'P 1'
#
loop_
_entity.id
_entity.type
_entity.pdbx_description
1 polymer ?
#
loop_
_entity_poly.entity_id
_entity_poly.type
_entity_poly.pdbx_seq_one_letter_code
_entity_poly.pdbx_strand_id
1 'polypeptide(L)' 'MKKQYFITESAGKTVAGVPNPGVDLPVLLTPHQAEHALRLGYLTEEAPAPKADDAKKAKKKD' A
#
# COMPACT_ATOMS: atom_id res chain seq x y z
N MET A 1 -0.22 0.08 18.54
CA MET A 1 0.72 0.84 17.69
C MET A 1 0.44 0.50 16.24
N LYS A 2 0.51 1.48 15.32
CA LYS A 2 0.32 1.23 13.88
C LYS A 2 1.66 0.84 13.27
N LYS A 3 1.63 -0.07 12.30
CA LYS A 3 2.76 -0.47 11.46
C LYS A 3 2.49 -0.04 10.02
N GLN A 4 3.56 0.13 9.27
CA GLN A 4 3.50 0.38 7.84
C GLN A 4 3.39 -0.96 7.10
N TYR A 5 2.43 -1.01 6.17
CA TYR A 5 2.24 -2.11 5.24
C TYR A 5 2.15 -1.54 3.83
N PHE A 6 2.40 -2.35 2.82
CA PHE A 6 2.33 -1.95 1.42
C PHE A 6 1.22 -2.72 0.72
N ILE A 7 0.48 -2.00 -0.12
CA ILE A 7 -0.63 -2.56 -0.90
C ILE A 7 -0.08 -3.42 -2.04
N THR A 8 -0.66 -4.59 -2.26
CA THR A 8 -0.29 -5.47 -3.37
C THR A 8 -1.22 -5.29 -4.59
N GLU A 9 -0.84 -5.85 -5.73
CA GLU A 9 -1.68 -5.86 -6.96
C GLU A 9 -3.01 -6.59 -6.78
N SER A 10 -3.09 -7.50 -5.81
CA SER A 10 -4.30 -8.25 -5.49
C SER A 10 -5.33 -7.40 -4.72
N ALA A 11 -4.93 -6.24 -4.19
CA ALA A 11 -5.80 -5.41 -3.38
C ALA A 11 -6.96 -4.79 -4.16
N GLY A 12 -8.17 -4.88 -3.60
CA GLY A 12 -9.36 -4.22 -4.15
C GLY A 12 -9.37 -2.70 -3.98
N LYS A 13 -10.54 -2.08 -4.21
CA LYS A 13 -10.75 -0.63 -4.05
C LYS A 13 -10.56 -0.14 -2.60
N THR A 14 -10.69 -1.05 -1.64
CA THR A 14 -10.53 -0.80 -0.21
C THR A 14 -9.70 -1.92 0.41
N VAL A 15 -8.90 -1.59 1.42
CA VAL A 15 -8.04 -2.54 2.15
C VAL A 15 -8.20 -2.28 3.63
N ALA A 16 -8.48 -3.32 4.43
CA ALA A 16 -8.65 -3.21 5.88
C ALA A 16 -9.67 -2.12 6.34
N GLY A 17 -10.70 -1.85 5.52
CA GLY A 17 -11.72 -0.83 5.81
C GLY A 17 -11.32 0.61 5.47
N VAL A 18 -10.13 0.84 4.90
CA VAL A 18 -9.72 2.15 4.37
C VAL A 18 -9.67 2.16 2.84
N PRO A 19 -9.81 3.32 2.18
CA PRO A 19 -9.60 3.43 0.74
C PRO A 19 -8.20 2.94 0.35
N ASN A 20 -8.10 2.16 -0.73
CA ASN A 20 -6.82 1.73 -1.26
C ASN A 20 -6.11 2.95 -1.89
N PRO A 21 -4.96 3.41 -1.35
CA PRO A 21 -4.23 4.52 -1.94
C PRO A 21 -3.65 4.18 -3.32
N GLY A 22 -3.37 2.90 -3.59
CA GLY A 22 -2.74 2.40 -4.79
C GLY A 22 -1.75 1.27 -4.48
N VAL A 23 -1.47 0.43 -5.48
CA VAL A 23 -0.49 -0.64 -5.41
C VAL A 23 0.90 -0.06 -5.06
N ASP A 24 1.66 -0.80 -4.27
CA ASP A 24 3.01 -0.46 -3.82
C ASP A 24 3.09 0.78 -2.89
N LEU A 25 1.95 1.40 -2.55
CA LEU A 25 1.89 2.54 -1.65
C LEU A 25 1.81 2.12 -0.18
N PRO A 26 2.45 2.89 0.72
CA PRO A 26 2.42 2.61 2.14
C PRO A 26 1.07 2.98 2.78
N VAL A 27 0.59 2.12 3.67
CA VAL A 27 -0.57 2.36 4.52
C VAL A 27 -0.25 2.06 5.97
N LEU A 28 -0.68 2.94 6.88
CA LEU A 28 -0.47 2.78 8.32
C LEU A 28 -1.69 2.11 8.95
N LEU A 29 -1.55 0.84 9.32
CA LEU A 29 -2.62 0.04 9.90
C LEU A 29 -2.18 -0.55 11.24
N THR A 30 -3.13 -0.88 12.10
CA THR A 30 -2.83 -1.71 13.27
C THR A 30 -2.61 -3.17 12.83
N PRO A 31 -1.85 -3.98 13.58
CA PRO A 31 -1.68 -5.40 13.27
C PRO A 31 -3.02 -6.13 13.09
N HIS A 32 -3.99 -5.81 13.94
CA HIS A 32 -5.34 -6.39 13.89
C HIS A 32 -6.11 -5.99 12.61
N GLN A 33 -5.94 -4.76 12.11
CA GLN A 33 -6.51 -4.33 10.83
C GLN A 33 -5.83 -5.01 9.63
N ALA A 34 -4.51 -5.12 9.69
CA ALA A 34 -3.71 -5.70 8.61
C ALA A 34 -3.85 -7.22 8.52
N GLU A 35 -4.09 -7.94 9.62
CA GLU A 35 -4.11 -9.41 9.68
C GLU A 35 -5.02 -10.03 8.59
N HIS A 36 -6.25 -9.54 8.46
CA HIS A 36 -7.18 -10.04 7.46
C HIS A 36 -6.71 -9.72 6.03
N ALA A 37 -6.20 -8.51 5.80
CA ALA A 37 -5.71 -8.08 4.50
C ALA A 37 -4.40 -8.79 4.09
N LEU A 38 -3.51 -9.08 5.05
CA LEU A 38 -2.31 -9.89 4.87
C LEU A 38 -2.69 -11.33 4.50
N ARG A 39 -3.68 -11.91 5.21
CA ARG A 39 -4.18 -13.27 4.91
C ARG A 39 -4.79 -13.40 3.52
N LEU A 40 -5.43 -12.34 3.02
CA LEU A 40 -5.95 -12.26 1.65
C LEU A 40 -4.88 -11.94 0.61
N GLY A 41 -3.65 -11.62 1.03
CA GLY A 41 -2.57 -11.20 0.15
C GLY A 41 -2.74 -9.79 -0.43
N TYR A 42 -3.57 -8.94 0.18
CA TYR A 42 -3.80 -7.53 -0.22
C TYR A 42 -2.75 -6.56 0.34
N LEU A 43 -2.01 -6.99 1.37
CA LEU A 43 -0.93 -6.24 1.99
C LEU A 43 0.32 -7.10 2.09
N THR A 44 1.47 -6.44 2.20
CA THR A 44 2.74 -7.03 2.58
C THR A 44 3.45 -6.14 3.62
N GLU A 45 4.23 -6.75 4.51
CA GLU A 45 5.14 -6.03 5.41
C GLU A 45 6.43 -5.61 4.68
N GLU A 46 6.75 -6.26 3.57
CA GLU A 46 7.94 -5.98 2.79
C GLU A 46 7.73 -4.77 1.88
N ALA A 47 8.71 -3.87 1.84
CA ALA A 47 8.67 -2.77 0.90
C ALA A 47 8.72 -3.34 -0.53
N PRO A 48 7.79 -2.96 -1.42
CA PRO A 48 7.83 -3.41 -2.80
C PRO A 48 9.16 -2.98 -3.41
N ALA A 49 9.74 -3.87 -4.21
CA ALA A 49 10.94 -3.53 -4.97
C ALA A 49 10.69 -2.22 -5.73
N PRO A 50 11.62 -1.27 -5.73
CA PRO A 50 11.41 0.04 -6.34
C PRO A 50 11.08 -0.15 -7.82
N LYS A 51 9.79 -0.12 -8.16
CA LYS A 51 9.33 0.01 -9.55
C LYS A 51 9.68 1.43 -9.95
N ALA A 52 10.61 1.55 -10.89
CA ALA A 52 11.31 2.76 -11.28
C ALA A 52 10.43 3.81 -12.02
N ASP A 53 9.19 4.05 -11.60
CA ASP A 53 8.23 4.89 -12.35
C ASP A 53 7.69 6.13 -11.62
N ASP A 54 8.00 6.35 -10.33
CA ASP A 54 7.56 7.59 -9.63
C ASP A 54 8.59 8.74 -9.65
N ALA A 55 9.51 8.73 -10.64
CA ALA A 55 10.40 9.85 -10.91
C ALA A 55 9.80 10.88 -11.90
N LYS A 56 8.56 10.71 -12.38
CA LYS A 56 8.03 11.50 -13.51
C LYS A 56 6.77 12.32 -13.27
N LYS A 57 6.48 12.72 -12.03
CA LYS A 57 5.43 13.72 -11.76
C LYS A 57 5.82 14.81 -10.76
N ALA A 58 7.00 15.40 -10.91
CA ALA A 58 7.36 16.64 -10.23
C ALA A 58 8.05 17.67 -11.14
N LYS A 59 7.70 17.71 -12.43
CA LYS A 59 8.21 18.77 -13.33
C LYS A 59 7.16 19.25 -14.33
N LYS A 60 6.15 19.98 -13.86
CA LYS A 60 5.57 21.10 -14.63
C LYS A 60 4.73 22.04 -13.77
N LYS A 61 5.20 23.28 -13.66
CA LYS A 61 4.49 24.57 -13.77
C LYS A 61 5.59 25.62 -13.56
N ASP A 62 6.29 25.98 -14.64
CA ASP A 62 6.01 27.17 -15.49
C ASP A 62 5.98 28.45 -14.65
#